data_AF-A0A166RAK3-F1
#
_entry.id   AF-A0A166RAK3-F1
#
_cell.length_a   1.000
_cell.length_b   1.000
_cell.length_c   1.000
_cell.angle_alpha   90.00
_cell.angle_beta   90.00
_cell.angle_gamma   90.00
#
_symmetry.space_group_name_H-M   'P 1'
#
loop_
_entity.id
_entity.type
_entity.pdbx_description
1 polymer ?
#
loop_
_entity_poly.entity_id
_entity_poly.type
_entity_poly.pdbx_seq_one_letter_code
_entity_poly.pdbx_strand_id
1 'polypeptide(L)'
;MSLPEKQPANYSTEDDCAICFDKLLMPSTSEEGPSCIIDDVKLRCGHHFHWACFDEYDRASPSNRAICPLCRGPTLDPSGALIVDVTNEGGFSGGIDLGAAFDQERWDEAQPDAWRKGQALLSLCQFGDYEAAEELLQEDVDPNSAHSDGMSGLHMAALNDSEEWASLLVRYGADKNRKTDTGQTAYEFAQTQTLRDLLKP
;
A
#
# COMPACT_ATOMS: atom_id res chain seq x y z
N MET A 1 7.33 16.85 -14.76
CA MET A 1 6.97 18.26 -14.51
C MET A 1 8.23 19.13 -14.55
N SER A 2 8.16 20.38 -15.03
CA SER A 2 9.28 21.33 -14.92
C SER A 2 9.37 21.85 -13.49
N LEU A 3 10.56 21.83 -12.89
CA LEU A 3 10.77 22.35 -11.54
C LEU A 3 10.54 23.87 -11.50
N PRO A 4 9.95 24.41 -10.42
CA PRO A 4 9.64 25.82 -10.34
C PRO A 4 10.91 26.68 -10.44
N GLU A 5 10.88 27.68 -11.32
CA GLU A 5 12.02 28.59 -11.56
C GLU A 5 12.28 29.53 -10.37
N LYS A 6 11.25 29.79 -9.55
CA LYS A 6 11.36 30.64 -8.36
C LYS A 6 10.29 30.30 -7.32
N GLN A 7 10.70 30.25 -6.05
CA GLN A 7 9.82 30.12 -4.89
C GLN A 7 8.95 31.39 -4.73
N PRO A 8 7.63 31.25 -4.47
CA PRO A 8 6.75 32.39 -4.26
C PRO A 8 7.04 33.07 -2.92
N ALA A 9 6.74 34.37 -2.82
CA ALA A 9 7.08 35.20 -1.67
C ALA A 9 6.36 34.79 -0.37
N ASN A 10 5.25 34.07 -0.47
CA ASN A 10 4.39 33.64 0.64
C ASN A 10 4.57 32.14 1.00
N TYR A 11 5.61 31.48 0.50
CA TYR A 11 5.88 30.07 0.80
C TYR A 11 6.28 29.85 2.27
N SER A 12 5.66 28.85 2.90
CA SER A 12 6.03 28.29 4.20
C SER A 12 6.85 27.02 4.02
N THR A 13 8.01 26.93 4.66
CA THR A 13 8.85 25.72 4.67
C THR A 13 8.24 24.56 5.47
N GLU A 14 7.24 24.85 6.31
CA GLU A 14 6.62 23.88 7.22
C GLU A 14 5.25 23.40 6.72
N ASP A 15 4.54 24.23 5.93
CA ASP A 15 3.15 23.95 5.56
C ASP A 15 2.89 23.83 4.06
N ASP A 16 3.85 24.20 3.20
CA ASP A 16 3.65 24.21 1.75
C ASP A 16 4.54 23.16 1.07
N CYS A 17 3.97 22.50 0.07
CA CYS A 17 4.71 21.59 -0.79
C CYS A 17 5.74 22.36 -1.61
N ALA A 18 7.00 21.93 -1.57
CA ALA A 18 8.11 22.62 -2.23
C ALA A 18 8.16 22.41 -3.76
N ILE A 19 7.21 21.68 -4.36
CA ILE A 19 7.03 21.53 -5.81
C ILE A 19 5.88 22.41 -6.33
N CYS A 20 4.67 22.22 -5.80
CA CYS A 20 3.47 22.94 -6.28
C CYS A 20 3.14 24.21 -5.50
N PHE A 21 3.73 24.39 -4.31
CA PHE A 21 3.50 25.51 -3.37
C PHE A 21 2.09 25.56 -2.76
N ASP A 22 1.30 24.51 -2.91
CA ASP A 22 0.03 24.35 -2.21
C ASP A 22 0.22 23.77 -0.81
N LYS A 23 -0.77 23.96 0.05
CA LYS A 23 -0.75 23.51 1.45
C LYS A 23 -0.66 21.99 1.55
N LEU A 24 0.14 21.50 2.51
CA LEU A 24 0.27 20.09 2.89
C LEU A 24 -0.89 19.64 3.80
N LEU A 25 -1.65 20.59 4.33
CA LEU A 25 -2.84 20.35 5.15
C LEU A 25 -4.02 21.05 4.50
N MET A 26 -5.13 20.34 4.30
CA MET A 26 -6.38 21.03 3.98
C MET A 26 -7.11 21.40 5.27
N PRO A 27 -7.51 22.67 5.44
CA PRO A 27 -8.36 23.05 6.56
C PRO A 27 -9.72 22.33 6.43
N SER A 28 -10.25 21.82 7.54
CA SER A 28 -11.59 21.22 7.55
C SER A 28 -12.63 22.27 7.16
N THR A 29 -13.54 21.93 6.25
CA THR A 29 -14.63 22.81 5.81
C THR A 29 -15.82 22.80 6.78
N SER A 30 -15.72 22.08 7.89
CA SER A 30 -16.70 22.03 8.98
C SER A 30 -16.03 22.48 10.28
N GLU A 31 -16.73 23.29 11.09
CA GLU A 31 -16.22 23.80 12.38
C GLU A 31 -15.93 22.69 13.42
N GLU A 32 -16.18 21.41 13.10
CA GLU A 32 -16.01 20.26 14.01
C GLU A 32 -15.33 19.04 13.36
N GLY A 33 -14.74 19.13 12.16
CA GLY A 33 -14.04 18.01 11.50
C GLY A 33 -12.51 18.06 11.65
N PRO A 34 -11.80 16.92 11.74
CA PRO A 34 -10.34 16.93 11.69
C PRO A 34 -9.86 17.46 10.32
N SER A 35 -8.81 18.28 10.31
CA SER A 35 -8.11 18.64 9.08
C SER A 35 -7.63 17.36 8.40
N CYS A 36 -7.97 17.13 7.13
CA CYS A 36 -7.43 15.99 6.40
C CYS A 36 -5.96 16.29 6.05
N ILE A 37 -5.09 15.43 6.53
CA ILE A 37 -3.65 15.49 6.27
C ILE A 37 -3.47 15.00 4.84
N ILE A 38 -2.94 15.85 3.95
CA ILE A 38 -2.43 15.36 2.66
C ILE A 38 -1.08 14.73 2.97
N ASP A 39 -0.76 13.58 2.38
CA ASP A 39 0.48 12.84 2.62
C ASP A 39 1.71 13.77 2.52
N ASP A 40 2.23 14.17 3.68
CA ASP A 40 3.36 15.08 3.83
C ASP A 40 4.65 14.29 3.91
N VAL A 41 5.46 14.41 2.88
CA VAL A 41 6.79 13.82 2.78
C VAL A 41 7.83 14.87 3.14
N LYS A 42 8.55 14.63 4.23
CA LYS A 42 9.66 15.47 4.68
C LYS A 42 11.01 14.82 4.39
N LEU A 43 11.81 15.48 3.57
CA LEU A 43 13.20 15.08 3.31
C LEU A 43 14.13 15.47 4.47
N ARG A 44 15.30 14.82 4.57
CA ARG A 44 16.34 15.17 5.57
C ARG A 44 16.81 16.62 5.51
N CYS A 45 16.72 17.25 4.34
CA CYS A 45 17.03 18.68 4.17
C CYS A 45 15.98 19.62 4.77
N GLY A 46 14.88 19.09 5.31
CA GLY A 46 13.80 19.82 5.95
C GLY A 46 12.71 20.31 5.01
N HIS A 47 12.81 20.06 3.70
CA HIS A 47 11.77 20.42 2.74
C HIS A 47 10.66 19.38 2.70
N HIS A 48 9.44 19.89 2.58
CA HIS A 48 8.21 19.12 2.58
C HIS A 48 7.57 19.07 1.19
N PHE A 49 6.86 17.97 0.89
CA PHE A 49 6.28 17.69 -0.41
C PHE A 49 5.00 16.88 -0.24
N HIS A 50 4.01 17.09 -1.10
CA HIS A 50 2.97 16.08 -1.28
C HIS A 50 3.60 14.81 -1.83
N TRP A 51 3.18 13.65 -1.32
CA TRP A 51 3.58 12.33 -1.86
C TRP A 51 3.45 12.28 -3.38
N ALA A 52 2.27 12.65 -3.91
CA ALA A 52 1.99 12.67 -5.34
C ALA A 52 2.92 13.60 -6.13
N CYS A 53 3.22 14.80 -5.62
CA CYS A 53 4.13 15.73 -6.29
C CYS A 53 5.55 15.16 -6.37
N PHE A 54 6.02 14.50 -5.31
CA PHE A 54 7.35 13.91 -5.29
C PHE A 54 7.41 12.63 -6.15
N ASP A 55 6.37 11.80 -6.14
CA ASP A 55 6.28 10.63 -7.02
C ASP A 55 6.32 11.06 -8.51
N GLU A 56 5.54 12.07 -8.91
CA GLU A 56 5.62 12.61 -10.27
C GLU A 56 7.02 13.11 -10.64
N TYR A 57 7.68 13.77 -9.70
CA TYR A 57 9.06 14.22 -9.87
C TYR A 57 10.01 13.05 -10.10
N ASP A 58 9.87 11.97 -9.33
CA ASP A 58 10.70 10.79 -9.46
C ASP A 58 10.37 9.94 -10.71
N ARG A 59 9.09 9.83 -11.09
CA ARG A 59 8.67 9.15 -12.34
C ARG A 59 9.21 9.81 -13.60
N ALA A 60 9.44 11.13 -13.56
CA ALA A 60 10.03 11.83 -14.70
C ALA A 60 11.46 11.33 -15.02
N SER A 61 12.20 10.90 -14.01
CA SER A 61 13.47 10.16 -14.15
C SER A 61 13.84 9.60 -12.78
N PRO A 62 13.92 8.27 -12.55
CA PRO A 62 14.20 7.71 -11.22
C PRO A 62 15.54 8.14 -10.60
N SER A 63 16.43 8.77 -11.36
CA SER A 63 17.62 9.43 -10.81
C SER A 63 17.31 10.73 -10.03
N ASN A 64 16.10 11.27 -10.20
CA ASN A 64 15.66 12.53 -9.62
C ASN A 64 15.57 12.45 -8.09
N ARG A 65 15.14 11.31 -7.53
CA ARG A 65 15.16 11.10 -6.07
C ARG A 65 16.51 11.27 -5.41
N ALA A 66 17.62 11.40 -6.17
CA ALA A 66 18.95 11.68 -5.64
C ALA A 66 19.20 13.14 -5.27
N ILE A 67 18.32 14.05 -5.70
CA ILE A 67 18.42 15.48 -5.44
C ILE A 67 17.08 16.05 -5.00
N CYS A 68 17.12 16.99 -4.04
CA CYS A 68 15.93 17.69 -3.59
C CYS A 68 15.41 18.63 -4.71
N PRO A 69 14.10 18.61 -5.04
CA PRO A 69 13.50 19.50 -6.05
C PRO A 69 13.77 20.99 -5.82
N LEU A 70 13.83 21.42 -4.55
CA LEU A 70 13.97 22.82 -4.16
C LEU A 70 15.44 23.22 -3.95
N CYS A 71 16.11 22.68 -2.92
CA CYS A 71 17.47 23.11 -2.57
C CYS A 71 18.58 22.45 -3.41
N ARG A 72 18.25 21.44 -4.23
CA ARG A 72 19.21 20.66 -5.04
C ARG A 72 20.28 19.92 -4.24
N GLY A 73 20.12 19.85 -2.92
CA GLY A 73 20.98 19.05 -2.05
C GLY A 73 20.75 17.55 -2.23
N PRO A 74 21.72 16.70 -1.83
CA PRO A 74 21.59 15.26 -1.88
C PRO A 74 20.51 14.79 -0.91
N THR A 75 19.76 13.77 -1.31
CA THR A 75 18.62 13.20 -0.57
C THR A 75 18.85 11.75 -0.17
N LEU A 76 19.68 11.02 -0.91
CA LEU A 76 20.02 9.63 -0.58
C LEU A 76 21.04 9.57 0.55
N ASP A 77 20.89 8.54 1.37
CA ASP A 77 21.90 8.20 2.37
C ASP A 77 23.09 7.43 1.74
N PRO A 78 24.13 7.10 2.52
CA PRO A 78 25.30 6.36 1.99
C PRO A 78 25.00 4.98 1.42
N SER A 79 23.86 4.36 1.77
CA SER A 79 23.40 3.09 1.20
C SER A 79 22.65 3.27 -0.12
N GLY A 80 22.30 4.51 -0.47
CA GLY A 80 21.50 4.84 -1.64
C GLY A 80 19.99 4.92 -1.37
N ALA A 81 19.57 4.83 -0.10
CA ALA A 81 18.16 4.84 0.28
C ALA A 81 17.61 6.26 0.42
N LEU A 82 16.38 6.50 -0.03
CA LEU A 82 15.68 7.78 0.13
C LEU A 82 14.90 7.75 1.43
N ILE A 83 15.59 8.02 2.54
CA ILE A 83 14.97 7.98 3.86
C ILE A 83 14.27 9.31 4.17
N VAL A 84 12.97 9.24 4.44
CA VAL A 84 12.09 10.37 4.71
C VAL A 84 11.27 10.16 5.98
N ASP A 85 10.67 11.25 6.46
CA ASP A 85 9.55 11.18 7.38
C ASP A 85 8.25 11.43 6.61
N VAL A 86 7.19 10.68 6.92
CA VAL A 86 5.88 10.77 6.29
C VAL A 86 4.83 11.04 7.36
N THR A 87 3.95 12.00 7.12
CA THR A 87 2.76 12.22 7.96
C THR A 87 1.51 12.11 7.10
N ASN A 88 0.62 11.18 7.44
CA ASN A 88 -0.64 10.95 6.74
C ASN A 88 -1.80 10.76 7.73
N GLU A 89 -2.96 10.32 7.24
CA GLU A 89 -4.15 10.04 8.08
C GLU A 89 -3.88 9.00 9.19
N GLY A 90 -2.92 8.09 8.97
CA GLY A 90 -2.45 7.10 9.94
C GLY A 90 -1.45 7.65 10.97
N GLY A 91 -1.04 8.93 10.84
CA GLY A 91 -0.10 9.60 11.72
C GLY A 91 1.32 9.66 11.16
N PHE A 92 2.30 9.84 12.05
CA PHE A 92 3.70 10.03 11.70
C PHE A 92 4.43 8.68 11.55
N SER A 93 5.16 8.52 10.45
CA SER A 93 6.04 7.40 10.16
C SER A 93 7.42 7.91 9.73
N GLY A 94 8.42 7.74 10.60
CA GLY A 94 9.79 8.17 10.33
C GLY A 94 10.69 7.05 9.80
N GLY A 95 11.69 7.41 9.01
CA GLY A 95 12.69 6.45 8.53
C GLY A 95 12.25 5.57 7.35
N ILE A 96 11.24 5.99 6.60
CA ILE A 96 10.70 5.25 5.45
C ILE A 96 11.64 5.42 4.26
N ASP A 97 11.99 4.33 3.58
CA ASP A 97 12.64 4.41 2.27
C ASP A 97 11.59 4.66 1.17
N LEU A 98 11.35 5.94 0.91
CA LEU A 98 10.36 6.37 -0.08
C LEU A 98 10.72 5.92 -1.50
N GLY A 99 12.02 5.80 -1.79
CA GLY A 99 12.48 5.32 -3.09
C GLY A 99 12.03 3.87 -3.32
N ALA A 100 12.23 3.01 -2.32
CA ALA A 100 11.75 1.64 -2.34
C ALA A 100 10.21 1.57 -2.43
N ALA A 101 9.49 2.46 -1.73
CA ALA A 101 8.03 2.52 -1.80
C ALA A 101 7.53 2.85 -3.22
N PHE A 102 8.09 3.87 -3.87
CA PHE A 102 7.71 4.18 -5.26
C PHE A 102 8.09 3.06 -6.24
N ASP A 103 9.23 2.41 -6.05
CA ASP A 103 9.63 1.29 -6.90
C ASP A 103 8.68 0.10 -6.76
N GLN A 104 8.20 -0.15 -5.53
CA GLN A 104 7.16 -1.15 -5.26
C GLN A 104 5.84 -0.77 -5.94
N GLU A 105 5.34 0.46 -5.74
CA GLU A 105 4.11 0.95 -6.37
C GLU A 105 4.15 0.80 -7.90
N ARG A 106 5.26 1.18 -8.53
CA ARG A 106 5.46 1.05 -9.98
C ARG A 106 5.48 -0.41 -10.43
N TRP A 107 6.13 -1.26 -9.64
CA TRP A 107 6.16 -2.68 -9.94
C TRP A 107 4.76 -3.29 -9.85
N ASP A 108 3.97 -2.91 -8.83
CA ASP A 108 2.58 -3.34 -8.64
C ASP A 108 1.68 -2.86 -9.78
N GLU A 109 1.74 -1.58 -10.15
CA GLU A 109 1.00 -0.98 -11.26
C GLU A 109 1.31 -1.66 -12.61
N ALA A 110 2.56 -2.09 -12.81
CA ALA A 110 2.99 -2.78 -14.02
C ALA A 110 2.50 -4.23 -14.12
N GLN A 111 2.00 -4.82 -13.03
CA GLN A 111 1.49 -6.18 -13.05
C GLN A 111 0.15 -6.30 -13.81
N PRO A 112 -0.13 -7.48 -14.39
CA PRO A 112 -1.43 -7.74 -15.01
C PRO A 112 -2.59 -7.49 -14.05
N ASP A 113 -3.73 -7.04 -14.58
CA ASP A 113 -4.94 -6.74 -13.78
C ASP A 113 -5.35 -7.92 -12.89
N ALA A 114 -5.29 -9.14 -13.44
CA ALA A 114 -5.56 -10.37 -12.70
C ALA A 114 -4.65 -10.54 -11.47
N TRP A 115 -3.36 -10.20 -11.58
CA TRP A 115 -2.43 -10.28 -10.45
C TRP A 115 -2.76 -9.22 -9.39
N ARG A 116 -3.03 -7.97 -9.82
CA ARG A 116 -3.37 -6.87 -8.90
C ARG A 116 -4.65 -7.17 -8.13
N LYS A 117 -5.68 -7.66 -8.82
CA LYS A 117 -6.93 -8.10 -8.20
C LYS A 117 -6.72 -9.27 -7.24
N GLY A 118 -5.86 -10.22 -7.59
CA GLY A 118 -5.47 -11.32 -6.69
C GLY A 118 -4.79 -10.84 -5.40
N GLN A 119 -3.88 -9.86 -5.49
CA GLN A 119 -3.27 -9.26 -4.30
C GLN A 119 -4.29 -8.47 -3.46
N ALA A 120 -5.17 -7.70 -4.10
CA ALA A 120 -6.24 -7.00 -3.40
C ALA A 120 -7.12 -7.96 -2.61
N LEU A 121 -7.52 -9.09 -3.21
CA LEU A 121 -8.27 -10.13 -2.52
C LEU A 121 -7.52 -10.67 -1.29
N LEU A 122 -6.22 -10.96 -1.42
CA LEU A 122 -5.40 -11.42 -0.29
C LEU A 122 -5.35 -10.40 0.85
N SER A 123 -5.17 -9.11 0.53
CA SER A 123 -5.20 -8.04 1.54
C SER A 123 -6.54 -7.95 2.25
N LEU A 124 -7.67 -8.08 1.53
CA LEU A 124 -9.01 -8.06 2.13
C LEU A 124 -9.23 -9.27 3.05
N CYS A 125 -8.75 -10.46 2.67
CA CYS A 125 -8.77 -11.64 3.54
C CYS A 125 -7.91 -11.48 4.80
N GLN A 126 -6.83 -10.69 4.74
CA GLN A 126 -5.92 -10.48 5.87
C GLN A 126 -6.40 -9.40 6.85
N PHE A 127 -6.81 -8.24 6.34
CA PHE A 127 -7.11 -7.05 7.14
C PHE A 127 -8.60 -6.81 7.36
N GLY A 128 -9.46 -7.46 6.57
CA GLY A 128 -10.90 -7.54 6.81
C GLY A 128 -11.71 -6.44 6.14
N ASP A 129 -12.33 -6.80 5.01
CA ASP A 129 -13.54 -6.20 4.46
C ASP A 129 -14.24 -7.28 3.62
N TYR A 130 -15.23 -7.91 4.22
CA TYR A 130 -15.87 -9.11 3.66
C TYR A 130 -16.72 -8.76 2.45
N GLU A 131 -17.47 -7.66 2.53
CA GLU A 131 -18.31 -7.14 1.47
C GLU A 131 -17.47 -6.78 0.23
N ALA A 132 -16.38 -6.02 0.41
CA ALA A 132 -15.50 -5.68 -0.71
C ALA A 132 -14.84 -6.93 -1.33
N ALA A 133 -14.51 -7.95 -0.53
CA ALA A 133 -13.99 -9.20 -1.06
C ALA A 133 -15.03 -10.00 -1.85
N GLU A 134 -16.29 -10.03 -1.38
CA GLU A 134 -17.39 -10.66 -2.11
C GLU A 134 -17.65 -9.97 -3.45
N GLU A 135 -17.66 -8.63 -3.48
CA GLU A 135 -17.77 -7.85 -4.72
C GLU A 135 -16.60 -8.16 -5.68
N LEU A 136 -15.37 -8.15 -5.17
CA LEU A 136 -14.19 -8.44 -5.98
C LEU A 136 -14.21 -9.86 -6.57
N LEU A 137 -14.66 -10.85 -5.81
CA LEU A 137 -14.82 -12.23 -6.27
C LEU A 137 -15.90 -12.39 -7.35
N GLN A 138 -16.87 -11.48 -7.43
CA GLN A 138 -17.85 -11.46 -8.53
C GLN A 138 -17.25 -10.97 -9.85
N GLU A 139 -16.10 -10.28 -9.83
CA GLU A 139 -15.40 -9.79 -11.02
C GLU A 139 -14.42 -10.80 -11.66
N ASP A 140 -14.65 -12.10 -11.48
CA ASP A 140 -13.83 -13.20 -12.04
C ASP A 140 -12.36 -13.18 -11.56
N VAL A 141 -12.16 -12.78 -10.30
CA VAL A 141 -10.84 -12.85 -9.63
C VAL A 141 -10.54 -14.28 -9.20
N ASP A 142 -9.31 -14.74 -9.44
CA ASP A 142 -8.90 -16.08 -9.02
C ASP A 142 -8.86 -16.18 -7.49
N PRO A 143 -9.77 -16.95 -6.84
CA PRO A 143 -9.78 -17.12 -5.39
C PRO A 143 -8.57 -17.91 -4.88
N ASN A 144 -7.77 -18.49 -5.78
CA ASN A 144 -6.54 -19.23 -5.48
C ASN A 144 -5.27 -18.38 -5.57
N SER A 145 -5.43 -17.06 -5.74
CA SER A 145 -4.34 -16.11 -5.57
C SER A 145 -3.62 -16.37 -4.25
N ALA A 146 -2.29 -16.23 -4.26
CA ALA A 146 -1.45 -16.56 -3.12
C ALA A 146 -0.27 -15.59 -2.98
N HIS A 147 0.23 -15.47 -1.75
CA HIS A 147 1.49 -14.82 -1.44
C HIS A 147 2.68 -15.62 -1.99
N SER A 148 3.88 -15.05 -1.86
CA SER A 148 5.13 -15.64 -2.35
C SER A 148 5.53 -16.95 -1.67
N ASP A 149 4.95 -17.28 -0.52
CA ASP A 149 5.11 -18.54 0.22
C ASP A 149 4.03 -19.59 -0.09
N GLY A 150 3.15 -19.29 -1.06
CA GLY A 150 2.03 -20.13 -1.47
C GLY A 150 0.79 -20.01 -0.58
N MET A 151 0.79 -19.15 0.45
CA MET A 151 -0.40 -18.91 1.29
C MET A 151 -1.49 -18.18 0.49
N SER A 152 -2.64 -18.84 0.34
CA SER A 152 -3.85 -18.25 -0.27
C SER A 152 -4.82 -17.70 0.77
N GLY A 153 -5.86 -16.99 0.33
CA GLY A 153 -6.95 -16.53 1.19
C GLY A 153 -7.57 -17.64 2.03
N LEU A 154 -7.66 -18.87 1.48
CA LEU A 154 -8.24 -20.00 2.20
C LEU A 154 -7.35 -20.49 3.35
N HIS A 155 -6.03 -20.39 3.20
CA HIS A 155 -5.09 -20.68 4.29
C HIS A 155 -5.18 -19.64 5.39
N MET A 156 -5.29 -18.34 5.04
CA MET A 156 -5.47 -17.26 6.01
C MET A 156 -6.78 -17.39 6.78
N ALA A 157 -7.88 -17.68 6.08
CA ALA A 157 -9.17 -17.95 6.71
C ALA A 157 -9.08 -19.10 7.71
N ALA A 158 -8.36 -20.17 7.35
CA ALA A 158 -8.17 -21.31 8.25
C ALA A 158 -7.27 -21.01 9.46
N LEU A 159 -6.19 -20.27 9.25
CA LEU A 159 -5.29 -19.82 10.32
C LEU A 159 -6.02 -18.96 11.36
N ASN A 160 -6.91 -18.09 10.88
CA ASN A 160 -7.76 -17.21 11.69
C ASN A 160 -9.03 -17.90 12.22
N ASP A 161 -9.21 -19.20 11.94
CA ASP A 161 -10.39 -20.00 12.30
C ASP A 161 -11.72 -19.36 11.84
N SER A 162 -11.70 -18.69 10.69
CA SER A 162 -12.85 -17.98 10.13
C SER A 162 -13.62 -18.87 9.15
N GLU A 163 -14.67 -19.50 9.67
CA GLU A 163 -15.62 -20.30 8.87
C GLU A 163 -16.31 -19.47 7.79
N GLU A 164 -16.58 -18.20 8.08
CA GLU A 164 -17.26 -17.27 7.17
C GLU A 164 -16.40 -16.97 5.94
N TRP A 165 -15.15 -16.55 6.15
CA TRP A 165 -14.20 -16.33 5.06
C TRP A 165 -13.90 -17.61 4.27
N ALA A 166 -13.73 -18.74 4.97
CA ALA A 166 -13.53 -20.02 4.31
C ALA A 166 -14.74 -20.41 3.44
N SER A 167 -15.96 -20.16 3.91
CA SER A 167 -17.19 -20.42 3.16
C SER A 167 -17.30 -19.53 1.93
N LEU A 168 -17.01 -18.24 2.06
CA LEU A 168 -16.98 -17.29 0.95
C LEU A 168 -16.04 -17.76 -0.17
N LEU A 169 -14.78 -18.00 0.18
CA LEU A 169 -13.75 -18.37 -0.79
C LEU A 169 -14.05 -19.71 -1.46
N VAL A 170 -14.49 -20.71 -0.69
CA VAL A 170 -14.91 -22.02 -1.24
C VAL A 170 -16.10 -21.87 -2.18
N ARG A 171 -17.07 -21.00 -1.86
CA ARG A 171 -18.24 -20.74 -2.72
C ARG A 171 -17.83 -20.18 -4.09
N TYR A 172 -16.76 -19.38 -4.15
CA TYR A 172 -16.20 -18.85 -5.39
C TYR A 172 -15.16 -19.77 -6.06
N GLY A 173 -14.93 -20.98 -5.55
CA GLY A 173 -14.07 -21.97 -6.19
C GLY A 173 -12.62 -22.00 -5.70
N ALA A 174 -12.35 -21.52 -4.48
CA ALA A 174 -11.05 -21.76 -3.86
C ALA A 174 -10.76 -23.26 -3.70
N ASP A 175 -9.56 -23.68 -4.09
CA ASP A 175 -9.06 -25.04 -4.03
C ASP A 175 -8.65 -25.38 -2.59
N LYS A 176 -9.46 -26.22 -1.94
CA LYS A 176 -9.22 -26.75 -0.60
C LYS A 176 -7.96 -27.60 -0.49
N ASN A 177 -7.49 -28.15 -1.62
CA ASN A 177 -6.34 -29.04 -1.70
C ASN A 177 -5.04 -28.30 -2.08
N ARG A 178 -5.12 -26.99 -2.36
CA ARG A 178 -3.94 -26.17 -2.61
C ARG A 178 -2.98 -26.26 -1.42
N LYS A 179 -1.69 -26.36 -1.73
CA LYS A 179 -0.63 -26.41 -0.73
C LYS A 179 0.18 -25.13 -0.74
N THR A 180 0.60 -24.70 0.44
CA THR A 180 1.70 -23.76 0.64
C THR A 180 3.02 -24.36 0.15
N ASP A 181 4.08 -23.56 0.12
CA ASP A 181 5.44 -24.03 -0.21
C ASP A 181 5.98 -25.04 0.83
N THR A 182 5.45 -25.02 2.06
CA THR A 182 5.73 -26.02 3.10
C THR A 182 4.91 -27.30 2.95
N GLY A 183 4.03 -27.37 1.94
CA GLY A 183 3.22 -28.54 1.63
C GLY A 183 1.92 -28.65 2.42
N GLN A 184 1.53 -27.61 3.14
CA GLN A 184 0.36 -27.61 4.02
C GLN A 184 -0.89 -27.10 3.31
N THR A 185 -2.05 -27.69 3.59
CA THR A 185 -3.34 -27.23 3.05
C THR A 185 -4.10 -26.39 4.09
N ALA A 186 -5.12 -25.65 3.65
CA ALA A 186 -5.99 -24.91 4.57
C ALA A 186 -6.64 -25.82 5.64
N TYR A 187 -6.96 -27.08 5.32
CA TYR A 187 -7.46 -28.06 6.28
C TYR A 187 -6.49 -28.31 7.44
N GLU A 188 -5.19 -28.31 7.17
CA GLU A 188 -4.15 -28.55 8.18
C GLU A 188 -3.95 -27.37 9.13
N PHE A 189 -4.28 -26.15 8.70
CA PHE A 189 -4.30 -24.96 9.55
C PHE A 189 -5.58 -24.83 10.39
N ALA A 190 -6.67 -25.49 9.99
CA ALA A 190 -7.96 -25.39 10.67
C ALA A 190 -7.90 -25.92 12.13
N GLN A 191 -8.36 -25.09 13.05
CA GLN A 191 -8.34 -25.36 14.49
C GLN A 191 -9.63 -26.04 14.97
N THR A 192 -10.78 -25.67 14.40
CA THR A 192 -12.09 -26.23 14.74
C THR A 192 -12.49 -27.42 13.86
N GLN A 193 -13.35 -28.28 14.41
CA GLN A 193 -13.91 -29.41 13.66
C GLN A 193 -14.84 -28.94 12.55
N THR A 194 -15.62 -27.88 12.79
CA THR A 194 -16.54 -27.32 11.79
C THR A 194 -15.79 -26.85 10.55
N LEU A 195 -14.70 -26.09 10.74
CA LEU A 195 -13.87 -25.61 9.65
C LEU A 195 -13.17 -26.78 8.92
N ARG A 196 -12.70 -27.80 9.65
CA ARG A 196 -12.17 -29.04 9.04
C ARG A 196 -13.21 -29.74 8.19
N ASP A 197 -14.45 -29.83 8.66
CA ASP A 197 -15.53 -30.47 7.91
C ASP A 197 -15.88 -29.70 6.63
N LEU A 198 -15.73 -28.37 6.66
CA LEU A 198 -15.85 -27.51 5.48
C LEU A 198 -14.69 -27.70 4.51
N LEU A 199 -13.45 -27.77 5.02
CA LEU A 199 -12.21 -27.78 4.23
C LEU A 199 -11.69 -29.17 3.86
N LYS A 200 -12.40 -30.23 4.26
CA LYS A 200 -12.01 -31.60 3.91
C LYS A 200 -11.79 -31.77 2.39
N PRO A 201 -10.75 -32.52 1.98
CA PRO A 201 -10.44 -32.83 0.58
C PRO A 201 -11.59 -33.46 -0.21
#